data_AF-A0A645HS04-F1
#
_entry.id   AF-A0A645HS04-F1
#
_cell.length_a   1.000
_cell.length_b   1.000
_cell.length_c   1.000
_cell.angle_alpha   90.00
_cell.angle_beta   90.00
_cell.angle_gamma   90.00
#
_symmetry.space_group_name_H-M   'P 1'
#
loop_
_entity.id
_entity.type
_entity.pdbx_description
1 polymer ?
#
loop_
_entity_poly.entity_id
_entity_poly.type
_entity_poly.pdbx_seq_one_letter_code
_entity_poly.pdbx_strand_id
1 'polypeptide(L)'
;MFEPNVPKPEIELKAYKNLVDMLGPERVVLRVDPIFPEDSFWVNYHKPIIEQCVSRLRISFLDLYSHVKDNLGDLYSNINHETKHANLISRILYWQEIQDMINDVEICGEPSMECTGCVSVRDFKALGISEDKIKNKTGMQRNECKCCGNKFELLNNPQTCKHGCLYCYWYIDKNKD
;
A
#
# COMPACT_ATOMS: atom_id res chain seq x y z
N MET A 1 -4.48 -0.22 -18.82
CA MET A 1 -4.81 0.59 -17.63
C MET A 1 -4.69 -0.31 -16.42
N PHE A 2 -3.97 0.11 -15.37
CA PHE A 2 -3.62 -0.77 -14.24
C PHE A 2 -4.78 -1.03 -13.29
N GLU A 3 -5.62 -0.01 -13.06
CA GLU A 3 -6.84 -0.10 -12.27
C GLU A 3 -8.00 0.47 -13.09
N PRO A 4 -8.65 -0.34 -13.94
CA PRO A 4 -9.47 0.19 -15.02
C PRO A 4 -10.82 0.77 -14.60
N ASN A 5 -11.37 0.36 -13.44
CA ASN A 5 -12.70 0.82 -13.01
C ASN A 5 -12.72 1.40 -11.59
N VAL A 6 -11.56 1.79 -11.05
CA VAL A 6 -11.54 2.63 -9.84
C VAL A 6 -11.89 4.08 -10.19
N PRO A 7 -12.47 4.85 -9.25
CA PRO A 7 -12.67 6.28 -9.45
C PRO A 7 -11.37 6.99 -9.80
N LYS A 8 -11.46 8.09 -10.53
CA LYS A 8 -10.28 8.87 -10.86
C LYS A 8 -9.64 9.46 -9.59
N PRO A 9 -8.31 9.69 -9.57
CA PRO A 9 -7.62 10.23 -8.40
C PRO A 9 -8.22 11.52 -7.85
N GLU A 10 -8.80 12.39 -8.68
CA GLU A 10 -9.39 13.65 -8.20
C GLU A 10 -10.61 13.43 -7.30
N ILE A 11 -11.40 12.38 -7.59
CA ILE A 11 -12.57 12.00 -6.79
C ILE A 11 -12.12 11.39 -5.46
N GLU A 12 -11.14 10.49 -5.52
CA GLU A 12 -10.59 9.81 -4.34
C GLU A 12 -9.89 10.80 -3.40
N LEU A 13 -9.08 11.72 -3.95
CA LEU A 13 -8.42 12.78 -3.19
C LEU A 13 -9.42 13.73 -2.52
N LYS A 14 -10.53 14.05 -3.19
CA LYS A 14 -11.60 14.86 -2.58
C LYS A 14 -12.24 14.11 -1.40
N ALA A 15 -12.56 12.83 -1.56
CA ALA A 15 -13.12 12.02 -0.49
C ALA A 15 -12.13 11.86 0.68
N TYR A 16 -10.85 11.66 0.38
CA TYR A 16 -9.76 11.61 1.34
C TYR A 16 -9.66 12.91 2.16
N LYS A 17 -9.63 14.08 1.50
CA LYS A 17 -9.56 15.38 2.20
C LYS A 17 -10.77 15.60 3.11
N ASN A 18 -11.97 15.22 2.67
CA ASN A 18 -13.16 15.26 3.53
C ASN A 18 -13.02 14.38 4.78
N LEU A 19 -12.42 13.18 4.66
CA LEU A 19 -12.15 12.32 5.81
C LEU A 19 -11.14 12.96 6.77
N VAL A 20 -10.09 13.61 6.24
CA VAL A 20 -9.09 14.33 7.04
C VAL A 20 -9.77 15.47 7.81
N ASP A 21 -10.60 16.26 7.14
CA ASP A 21 -11.33 17.37 7.77
C ASP A 21 -12.27 16.89 8.89
N MET A 22 -12.90 15.72 8.70
CA MET A 22 -13.83 15.14 9.67
C MET A 22 -13.16 14.48 10.87
N LEU A 23 -12.06 13.73 10.65
CA LEU A 23 -11.47 12.84 11.66
C LEU A 23 -10.18 13.39 12.27
N GLY A 24 -9.54 14.35 11.57
CA GLY A 24 -8.23 14.89 11.87
C GLY A 24 -7.09 14.14 11.16
N PRO A 25 -5.99 14.83 10.80
CA PRO A 25 -4.89 14.28 10.01
C PRO A 25 -4.14 13.12 10.69
N GLU A 26 -4.15 13.04 12.02
CA GLU A 26 -3.54 11.94 12.76
C GLU A 26 -4.27 10.59 12.56
N ARG A 27 -5.59 10.66 12.31
CA ARG A 27 -6.47 9.48 12.25
C ARG A 27 -6.67 8.95 10.83
N VAL A 28 -6.19 9.68 9.83
CA VAL A 28 -6.35 9.33 8.42
C VAL A 28 -4.98 9.09 7.81
N VAL A 29 -4.86 8.00 7.08
CA VAL A 29 -3.64 7.65 6.35
C VAL A 29 -3.98 7.64 4.87
N LEU A 30 -3.32 8.48 4.07
CA LEU A 30 -3.34 8.32 2.61
C LEU A 30 -2.43 7.13 2.28
N ARG A 31 -3.00 6.08 1.70
CA ARG A 31 -2.24 4.90 1.30
C ARG A 31 -2.09 4.86 -0.22
N VAL A 32 -0.85 4.90 -0.70
CA VAL A 32 -0.52 4.74 -2.13
C VAL A 32 0.20 3.41 -2.30
N ASP A 33 -0.45 2.45 -2.96
CA ASP A 33 0.02 1.07 -3.07
C ASP A 33 -0.50 0.41 -4.35
N PRO A 34 0.34 -0.29 -5.13
CA PRO A 34 1.79 -0.34 -5.03
C PRO A 34 2.46 0.80 -5.81
N ILE A 35 3.61 1.27 -5.33
CA ILE A 35 4.50 2.15 -6.08
C ILE A 35 5.43 1.32 -6.97
N PHE A 36 5.65 1.80 -8.19
CA PHE A 36 6.57 1.25 -9.18
C PHE A 36 7.80 2.15 -9.27
N PRO A 37 8.85 1.91 -8.48
CA PRO A 37 9.96 2.84 -8.36
C PRO A 37 10.90 2.82 -9.58
N GLU A 38 10.76 1.84 -10.46
CA GLU A 38 11.60 1.64 -11.65
C GLU A 38 10.96 2.14 -12.94
N ASP A 39 9.66 2.47 -12.90
CA ASP A 39 8.90 2.89 -14.08
C ASP A 39 8.56 4.37 -13.96
N SER A 40 9.22 5.17 -14.81
CA SER A 40 9.03 6.63 -14.84
C SER A 40 7.58 7.07 -15.10
N PHE A 41 6.79 6.28 -15.84
CA PHE A 41 5.38 6.59 -16.06
C PHE A 41 4.61 6.51 -14.75
N TRP A 42 4.78 5.42 -13.99
CA TRP A 42 4.09 5.21 -12.72
C TRP A 42 4.59 6.15 -11.62
N VAL A 43 5.88 6.47 -11.60
CA VAL A 43 6.42 7.50 -10.70
C VAL A 43 5.72 8.85 -10.96
N ASN A 44 5.65 9.28 -12.22
CA ASN A 44 4.99 10.53 -12.60
C ASN A 44 3.47 10.50 -12.38
N TYR A 45 2.86 9.31 -12.35
CA TYR A 45 1.45 9.14 -12.00
C TYR A 45 1.20 9.29 -10.49
N HIS A 46 2.05 8.69 -9.64
CA HIS A 46 1.86 8.72 -8.18
C HIS A 46 2.26 10.04 -7.53
N LYS A 47 3.30 10.71 -8.05
CA LYS A 47 3.84 11.93 -7.44
C LYS A 47 2.80 13.05 -7.21
N PRO A 48 1.96 13.42 -8.21
CA PRO A 48 0.91 14.42 -7.99
C PRO A 48 -0.13 14.01 -6.95
N ILE A 49 -0.36 12.71 -6.73
CA ILE A 49 -1.29 12.21 -5.70
C ILE A 49 -0.65 12.39 -4.31
N ILE A 50 0.64 12.05 -4.20
CA ILE A 50 1.41 12.14 -2.96
C ILE A 50 1.56 13.59 -2.51
N GLU A 51 1.79 14.53 -3.42
CA GLU A 51 1.86 15.97 -3.15
C GLU A 51 0.56 16.54 -2.56
N GLN A 52 -0.56 15.83 -2.72
CA GLN A 52 -1.87 16.24 -2.18
C GLN A 52 -2.12 15.70 -0.76
N CYS A 53 -1.16 14.97 -0.19
CA CYS A 53 -1.26 14.41 1.16
C CYS A 53 -1.25 15.54 2.21
N VAL A 54 -2.29 15.56 3.04
CA VAL A 54 -2.49 16.52 4.15
C VAL A 54 -2.58 15.80 5.51
N SER A 55 -2.20 14.53 5.55
CA SER A 55 -2.22 13.65 6.72
C SER A 55 -0.98 12.77 6.72
N ARG A 56 -0.99 11.67 7.49
CA ARG A 56 0.03 10.62 7.36
C ARG A 56 -0.02 9.97 5.98
N LEU A 57 1.13 9.76 5.35
CA LEU A 57 1.27 9.01 4.10
C LEU A 57 1.82 7.62 4.42
N ARG A 58 1.26 6.59 3.79
CA ARG A 58 1.82 5.24 3.82
C ARG A 58 1.96 4.69 2.42
N ILE A 59 3.16 4.20 2.10
CA ILE A 59 3.45 3.59 0.80
C ILE A 59 3.89 2.13 0.95
N SER A 60 3.78 1.40 -0.15
CA SER A 60 4.49 0.13 -0.37
C SER A 60 4.89 0.05 -1.83
N PHE A 61 5.89 -0.77 -2.13
CA PHE A 61 6.36 -1.00 -3.48
C PHE A 61 5.73 -2.26 -4.07
N LEU A 62 5.79 -2.37 -5.40
CA LEU A 62 5.28 -3.54 -6.10
C LEU A 62 6.02 -4.82 -5.66
N ASP A 63 5.22 -5.81 -5.25
CA ASP A 63 5.64 -7.18 -5.04
C ASP A 63 5.16 -8.06 -6.20
N LEU A 64 6.05 -8.80 -6.87
CA LEU A 64 5.64 -9.78 -7.88
C LEU A 64 5.18 -11.10 -7.25
N TYR A 65 3.89 -11.19 -6.95
CA TYR A 65 3.26 -12.47 -6.67
C TYR A 65 3.05 -13.28 -7.96
N SER A 66 3.03 -14.60 -7.85
CA SER A 66 2.86 -15.50 -9.00
C SER A 66 1.57 -15.22 -9.79
N HIS A 67 0.47 -14.90 -9.10
CA HIS A 67 -0.79 -14.53 -9.76
C HIS A 67 -0.78 -13.12 -10.34
N VAL A 68 0.01 -12.21 -9.77
CA VAL A 68 0.18 -10.85 -10.30
C VAL A 68 0.95 -10.90 -11.62
N LYS A 69 1.95 -11.78 -11.74
CA LYS A 69 2.70 -11.99 -12.98
C LYS A 69 1.78 -12.30 -14.16
N ASP A 70 0.83 -13.22 -13.98
CA ASP A 70 -0.10 -13.60 -15.04
C ASP A 70 -1.03 -12.45 -15.44
N ASN A 71 -1.46 -11.63 -14.47
CA ASN A 71 -2.30 -10.46 -14.72
C ASN A 71 -1.55 -9.29 -15.37
N LEU A 72 -0.27 -9.10 -15.04
CA LEU A 72 0.55 -8.01 -15.57
C LEU A 72 0.84 -8.18 -17.07
N GLY A 73 0.86 -9.42 -17.58
CA GLY A 73 1.08 -9.70 -19.00
C GLY A 73 2.36 -9.05 -19.53
N ASP A 74 2.27 -8.27 -20.60
CA ASP A 74 3.42 -7.58 -21.21
C ASP A 74 4.08 -6.56 -20.27
N LEU A 75 3.33 -6.00 -19.30
CA LEU A 75 3.88 -5.06 -18.32
C LEU A 75 4.92 -5.74 -17.42
N TYR A 76 4.81 -7.06 -17.21
CA TYR A 76 5.78 -7.83 -16.45
C TYR A 76 7.19 -7.76 -17.06
N SER A 77 7.28 -7.75 -18.40
CA SER A 77 8.56 -7.76 -19.12
C SER A 77 9.37 -6.48 -18.95
N ASN A 78 8.71 -5.37 -18.57
CA ASN A 78 9.33 -4.06 -18.42
C ASN A 78 9.85 -3.79 -17.01
N ILE A 79 9.57 -4.68 -16.05
CA ILE A 79 9.96 -4.46 -14.67
C ILE A 79 11.21 -5.31 -14.38
N ASN A 80 12.23 -4.69 -13.77
CA ASN A 80 13.50 -5.33 -13.55
C ASN A 80 13.43 -6.18 -12.27
N HIS A 81 13.42 -7.50 -12.43
CA HIS A 81 13.15 -8.40 -11.32
C HIS A 81 14.22 -9.48 -11.16
N GLU A 82 15.14 -9.22 -10.24
CA GLU A 82 16.02 -10.27 -9.69
C GLU A 82 15.35 -11.02 -8.52
N THR A 83 14.34 -10.41 -7.90
CA THR A 83 13.60 -10.96 -6.75
C THR A 83 12.11 -10.63 -6.86
N LYS A 84 11.32 -11.10 -5.89
CA LYS A 84 9.89 -10.75 -5.77
C LYS A 84 9.65 -9.25 -5.49
N HIS A 85 10.66 -8.51 -5.05
CA HIS A 85 10.57 -7.08 -4.75
C HIS A 85 11.23 -6.25 -5.84
N ALA A 86 10.77 -5.00 -6.00
CA ALA A 86 11.51 -4.01 -6.79
C ALA A 86 12.94 -3.80 -6.25
N ASN A 87 13.87 -3.37 -7.12
CA ASN A 87 15.27 -3.17 -6.77
C ASN A 87 15.43 -2.28 -5.53
N LEU A 88 16.29 -2.71 -4.60
CA LEU A 88 16.50 -2.02 -3.31
C LEU A 88 16.98 -0.58 -3.50
N ILE A 89 17.86 -0.31 -4.47
CA ILE A 89 18.39 1.03 -4.73
C ILE A 89 17.25 1.94 -5.20
N SER A 90 16.45 1.48 -6.17
CA SER A 90 15.28 2.23 -6.65
C SER A 90 14.29 2.53 -5.53
N ARG A 91 14.02 1.55 -4.65
CA ARG A 91 13.15 1.74 -3.47
C ARG A 91 13.71 2.76 -2.48
N ILE A 92 15.02 2.71 -2.18
CA ILE A 92 15.68 3.67 -1.28
C ILE A 92 15.65 5.08 -1.85
N LEU A 93 16.01 5.26 -3.12
CA LEU A 93 16.03 6.57 -3.77
C LEU A 93 14.64 7.20 -3.81
N TYR A 94 13.62 6.41 -4.19
CA TYR A 94 12.24 6.88 -4.18
C TYR A 94 11.76 7.22 -2.76
N TRP A 95 12.12 6.40 -1.77
CA TRP A 95 11.77 6.67 -0.38
C TRP A 95 12.37 7.98 0.14
N GLN A 96 13.63 8.27 -0.20
CA GLN A 96 14.27 9.54 0.15
C GLN A 96 13.56 10.73 -0.50
N GLU A 97 13.21 10.63 -1.78
CA GLU A 97 12.44 11.68 -2.47
C GLU A 97 11.10 11.96 -1.77
N ILE A 98 10.41 10.91 -1.33
CA ILE A 98 9.13 11.02 -0.60
C ILE A 98 9.32 11.67 0.77
N GLN A 99 10.39 11.33 1.49
CA GLN A 99 10.74 11.93 2.77
C GLN A 99 11.07 13.43 2.65
N ASP A 100 11.62 13.86 1.51
CA ASP A 100 11.87 15.27 1.24
C ASP A 100 10.59 16.05 0.90
N MET A 101 9.55 15.37 0.40
CA MET A 101 8.28 15.99 0.02
C MET A 101 7.26 16.03 1.16
N ILE A 102 7.20 14.98 1.99
CA ILE A 102 6.15 14.78 3.00
C ILE A 102 6.79 14.47 4.35
N ASN A 103 6.39 15.21 5.39
CA ASN A 103 7.00 15.13 6.72
C ASN A 103 6.68 13.83 7.47
N ASP A 104 5.50 13.25 7.23
CA ASP A 104 4.99 12.12 8.01
C ASP A 104 4.69 10.92 7.10
N VAL A 105 5.75 10.18 6.81
CA VAL A 105 5.74 9.09 5.84
C VAL A 105 6.05 7.78 6.52
N GLU A 106 5.34 6.74 6.08
CA GLU A 106 5.46 5.38 6.57
C GLU A 106 5.62 4.42 5.38
N ILE A 107 6.35 3.33 5.57
CA ILE A 107 6.51 2.29 4.55
C ILE A 107 6.03 0.94 5.09
N CYS A 108 5.37 0.13 4.25
CA CYS A 108 4.69 -1.07 4.71
C CYS A 108 5.20 -2.37 4.09
N GLY A 109 5.89 -3.17 4.91
CA GLY A 109 6.25 -4.56 4.60
C GLY A 109 7.30 -4.70 3.50
N GLU A 110 8.25 -3.78 3.49
CA GLU A 110 9.39 -3.72 2.60
C GLU A 110 10.64 -4.31 3.27
N PRO A 111 11.31 -5.29 2.64
CA PRO A 111 12.54 -5.83 3.18
C PRO A 111 13.64 -4.77 3.18
N SER A 112 14.51 -4.86 4.19
CA SER A 112 15.64 -3.95 4.41
C SER A 112 15.25 -2.49 4.67
N MET A 113 13.98 -2.22 5.01
CA MET A 113 13.47 -0.89 5.35
C MET A 113 12.67 -0.93 6.66
N GLU A 114 12.67 0.16 7.42
CA GLU A 114 11.94 0.24 8.68
C GLU A 114 10.44 0.39 8.43
N CYS A 115 9.69 -0.69 8.65
CA CYS A 115 8.29 -0.74 8.28
C CYS A 115 7.32 -0.37 9.40
N THR A 116 6.22 0.25 9.01
CA THR A 116 4.99 0.35 9.78
C THR A 116 3.94 -0.62 9.23
N GLY A 117 3.20 -1.29 10.11
CA GLY A 117 2.13 -2.19 9.68
C GLY A 117 0.92 -1.46 9.11
N CYS A 118 0.15 -2.10 8.23
CA CYS A 118 -1.15 -1.59 7.75
C CYS A 118 -2.10 -1.23 8.90
N VAL A 119 -2.01 -1.97 10.00
CA VAL A 119 -2.65 -1.66 11.28
C VAL A 119 -1.57 -1.75 12.35
N SER A 120 -1.15 -0.61 12.89
CA SER A 120 -0.01 -0.46 13.80
C SER A 120 -0.43 0.07 15.17
N VAL A 121 0.50 0.02 16.14
CA VAL A 121 0.30 0.65 17.46
C VAL A 121 0.00 2.15 17.32
N ARG A 122 0.59 2.81 16.31
CA ARG A 122 0.33 4.22 16.01
C ARG A 122 -1.12 4.47 15.62
N ASP A 123 -1.71 3.58 14.83
CA ASP A 123 -3.11 3.68 14.43
C ASP A 123 -4.05 3.51 15.62
N PHE A 124 -3.75 2.58 16.54
CA PHE A 124 -4.50 2.43 17.79
C PHE A 124 -4.46 3.70 18.64
N LYS A 125 -3.27 4.30 18.80
CA LYS A 125 -3.09 5.56 19.55
C LYS A 125 -3.88 6.71 18.94
N ALA A 126 -3.80 6.87 17.62
CA ALA A 126 -4.54 7.92 16.90
C ALA A 126 -6.07 7.79 17.13
N LEU A 127 -6.57 6.56 17.21
CA LEU A 127 -7.98 6.25 17.49
C LEU A 127 -8.34 6.30 18.99
N GLY A 128 -7.41 6.58 19.89
CA GLY A 128 -7.65 6.59 21.33
C GLY A 128 -7.89 5.19 21.93
N ILE A 129 -7.47 4.14 21.23
CA ILE A 129 -7.58 2.76 21.70
C ILE A 129 -6.34 2.44 22.55
N SER A 130 -6.58 2.01 23.79
CA SER A 130 -5.51 1.69 24.73
C SER A 130 -4.64 0.52 24.26
N GLU A 131 -3.33 0.60 24.55
CA GLU A 131 -2.34 -0.41 24.13
C GLU A 131 -2.62 -1.80 24.72
N ASP A 132 -3.34 -1.92 25.86
CA ASP A 132 -3.73 -3.22 26.43
C ASP A 132 -4.66 -4.03 25.51
N LYS A 133 -5.31 -3.39 24.54
CA LYS A 133 -6.15 -4.06 23.53
C LYS A 133 -5.34 -4.67 22.39
N ILE A 134 -4.04 -4.42 22.33
CA ILE A 134 -3.16 -4.92 21.28
C ILE A 134 -2.68 -6.32 21.67
N LYS A 135 -3.19 -7.35 20.98
CA LYS A 135 -2.90 -8.77 21.27
C LYS A 135 -1.42 -9.11 21.08
N ASN A 136 -0.78 -8.53 20.07
CA ASN A 136 0.67 -8.59 19.83
C ASN A 136 1.08 -7.33 19.07
N LYS A 137 2.20 -6.71 19.45
CA LYS A 137 2.67 -5.50 18.74
C LYS A 137 3.11 -5.81 17.30
N THR A 138 3.45 -7.07 17.00
CA THR A 138 3.74 -7.58 15.64
C THR A 138 3.09 -8.96 15.42
N GLY A 139 2.25 -9.09 14.39
CA GLY A 139 1.38 -10.23 14.11
C GLY A 139 1.94 -11.26 13.12
N MET A 140 3.17 -11.08 12.64
CA MET A 140 3.95 -12.07 11.86
C MET A 140 3.25 -12.65 10.60
N GLN A 141 2.31 -11.94 9.98
CA GLN A 141 1.60 -12.41 8.76
C GLN A 141 2.54 -12.69 7.58
N ARG A 142 3.65 -11.96 7.51
CA ARG A 142 4.85 -12.21 6.68
C ARG A 142 6.06 -11.71 7.46
N ASN A 143 7.27 -12.14 7.08
CA ASN A 143 8.50 -11.82 7.81
C ASN A 143 8.71 -10.31 8.01
N GLU A 144 8.37 -9.52 6.99
CA GLU A 144 8.52 -8.06 6.97
C GLU A 144 7.31 -7.33 7.59
N CYS A 145 6.23 -8.05 7.95
CA CYS A 145 5.01 -7.43 8.44
C CYS A 145 5.12 -6.97 9.90
N LYS A 146 4.82 -5.69 10.11
CA LYS A 146 4.75 -5.06 11.44
C LYS A 146 3.32 -4.75 11.89
N CYS A 147 2.30 -5.35 11.27
CA CYS A 147 0.92 -5.18 11.72
C CYS A 147 0.76 -5.72 13.15
N CYS A 148 -0.11 -5.13 13.95
CA CYS A 148 -0.51 -5.72 15.22
C CYS A 148 -1.19 -7.08 15.00
N GLY A 149 -1.07 -7.98 15.98
CA GLY A 149 -1.70 -9.31 15.98
C GLY A 149 -3.23 -9.29 15.97
N ASN A 150 -3.83 -8.10 16.06
CA ASN A 150 -5.26 -7.88 15.90
C ASN A 150 -5.71 -7.79 14.44
N LYS A 151 -4.81 -7.82 13.45
CA LYS A 151 -5.19 -7.83 12.03
C LYS A 151 -5.55 -9.27 11.63
N PHE A 152 -6.83 -9.51 11.37
CA PHE A 152 -7.36 -10.76 10.81
C PHE A 152 -8.25 -10.45 9.62
N GLU A 153 -8.44 -11.45 8.75
CA GLU A 153 -9.40 -11.36 7.66
C GLU A 153 -10.83 -11.36 8.22
N LEU A 154 -11.67 -10.44 7.74
CA LEU A 154 -13.07 -10.31 8.16
C LEU A 154 -14.03 -10.92 7.13
N LEU A 155 -13.58 -11.08 5.89
CA LEU A 155 -14.38 -11.62 4.81
C LEU A 155 -14.45 -13.15 4.89
N ASN A 156 -15.67 -13.67 4.97
CA ASN A 156 -15.92 -15.12 4.99
C ASN A 156 -15.98 -15.76 3.59
N ASN A 157 -16.20 -14.95 2.56
CA ASN A 157 -16.21 -15.38 1.17
C ASN A 157 -15.51 -14.32 0.32
N PRO A 158 -14.18 -14.26 0.38
CA PRO A 158 -13.44 -13.26 -0.37
C PRO A 158 -13.53 -13.55 -1.86
N GLN A 159 -13.94 -12.53 -2.62
CA GLN A 159 -14.08 -12.57 -4.06
C GLN A 159 -13.34 -11.39 -4.67
N THR A 160 -12.90 -11.53 -5.92
CA THR A 160 -12.33 -10.39 -6.64
C THR A 160 -13.42 -9.33 -6.87
N CYS A 161 -13.08 -8.06 -6.62
CA CYS A 161 -14.00 -6.97 -6.92
C CYS A 161 -14.09 -6.74 -8.44
N LYS A 162 -15.10 -5.98 -8.88
CA LYS A 162 -15.33 -5.69 -10.30
C LYS A 162 -14.38 -4.63 -10.88
N HIS A 163 -13.42 -4.13 -10.10
CA HIS A 163 -12.52 -3.07 -10.57
C HIS A 163 -11.53 -3.56 -11.63
N GLY A 164 -11.17 -4.84 -11.63
CA GLY A 164 -10.31 -5.44 -12.64
C GLY A 164 -8.85 -5.00 -12.56
N CYS A 165 -8.36 -4.62 -11.37
CA CYS A 165 -6.99 -4.18 -11.17
C CYS A 165 -5.99 -5.31 -11.47
N LEU A 166 -4.90 -4.97 -12.18
CA LEU A 166 -3.85 -5.95 -12.52
C LEU A 166 -3.12 -6.43 -11.27
N TYR A 167 -2.93 -5.54 -10.30
CA TYR A 167 -2.41 -5.85 -8.97
C TYR A 167 -3.57 -6.00 -7.99
N CYS A 168 -4.17 -7.19 -7.98
CA CYS A 168 -5.22 -7.51 -7.03
C CYS A 168 -4.65 -8.30 -5.85
N TYR A 169 -4.99 -7.84 -4.64
CA TYR A 169 -4.71 -8.58 -3.41
C TYR A 169 -5.42 -9.94 -3.40
N TRP A 170 -6.65 -9.99 -3.91
CA TRP A 170 -7.43 -11.21 -3.98
C TRP A 170 -7.18 -11.94 -5.30
N TYR A 171 -6.86 -13.22 -5.18
CA TYR A 171 -6.74 -14.13 -6.31
C TYR A 171 -7.68 -15.31 -6.11
N ILE A 172 -8.54 -15.54 -7.10
CA ILE A 172 -9.31 -16.78 -7.21
C ILE A 172 -8.68 -17.57 -8.35
N ASP A 173 -8.24 -18.79 -8.05
CA ASP A 173 -7.72 -19.72 -9.04
C ASP A 173 -8.86 -20.15 -9.97
N LYS A 174 -8.92 -19.55 -11.17
CA LYS A 174 -9.96 -19.81 -12.18
C LYS A 174 -9.95 -21.23 -12.73
N ASN A 175 -8.94 -22.04 -12.39
CA ASN A 175 -8.84 -23.44 -12.80
C ASN A 175 -9.31 -24.41 -11.71
N LYS A 176 -9.79 -23.90 -10.56
CA LYS A 176 -10.36 -24.68 -9.46
C LYS A 176 -11.83 -24.30 -9.28
N ASP A 177 -12.64 -24.69 -10.25
CA ASP A 177 -14.09 -24.81 -10.14
C ASP A 177 -14.49 -26.29 -10.19
#